data_AF-A0A847MBK4-F1
#
_entry.id   AF-A0A847MBK4-F1
#
_cell.length_a   1.000
_cell.length_b   1.000
_cell.length_c   1.000
_cell.angle_alpha   90.00
_cell.angle_beta   90.00
_cell.angle_gamma   90.00
#
_symmetry.space_group_name_H-M   'P 1'
#
loop_
_entity.id
_entity.type
_entity.pdbx_description
1 polymer ?
#
loop_
_entity_poly.entity_id
_entity_poly.type
_entity_poly.pdbx_seq_one_letter_code
_entity_poly.pdbx_strand_id
1 'polypeptide(L)'
;MFHLISALLLLLSVATQYAWPEWLQLGGAAPLLSLAAVLSIGLVRGPSAGLVAGFFAAYLSASVGALGMGGQFITHIGIGLLAGFFRSGLFSTRITVAIIAALIATIATSLINLILAPPPEVFSWLRLTAMTSIVTALWTIPVFAVFRAIARRFSPDTGEY
;
A
#
# COMPACT_ATOMS: atom_id res chain seq x y z
N MET A 1 2.92 3.67 -21.31
CA MET A 1 4.19 3.42 -20.59
C MET A 1 4.05 3.47 -19.06
N PHE A 2 3.38 4.48 -18.47
CA PHE A 2 3.17 4.58 -17.01
C PHE A 2 2.54 3.32 -16.36
N HIS A 3 1.53 2.72 -16.99
CA HIS A 3 0.87 1.52 -16.45
C HIS A 3 1.82 0.32 -16.33
N LEU A 4 2.71 0.13 -17.32
CA LEU A 4 3.73 -0.92 -17.28
C LEU A 4 4.74 -0.68 -16.16
N ILE A 5 5.20 0.57 -16.01
CA ILE A 5 6.13 0.95 -14.94
C ILE A 5 5.47 0.77 -13.57
N SER A 6 4.20 1.15 -13.43
CA SER A 6 3.45 0.97 -12.18
C SER A 6 3.25 -0.50 -11.83
N ALA A 7 2.94 -1.33 -12.83
CA ALA A 7 2.82 -2.78 -12.65
C ALA A 7 4.17 -3.40 -12.22
N LEU A 8 5.28 -2.99 -12.85
CA LEU A 8 6.62 -3.43 -12.48
C LEU A 8 6.99 -3.00 -11.05
N LEU A 9 6.72 -1.76 -10.68
CA LEU A 9 6.98 -1.24 -9.33
C LEU A 9 6.13 -1.91 -8.27
N LEU A 10 4.87 -2.22 -8.59
CA LEU A 10 3.97 -2.94 -7.71
C LEU A 10 4.47 -4.38 -7.51
N LEU A 11 4.87 -5.06 -8.58
CA LEU A 11 5.50 -6.38 -8.51
C LEU A 11 6.78 -6.35 -7.66
N LEU A 12 7.63 -5.35 -7.88
CA LEU A 12 8.87 -5.17 -7.11
C LEU A 12 8.56 -4.89 -5.63
N SER A 13 7.52 -4.10 -5.34
CA SER A 13 7.09 -3.81 -3.96
C SER A 13 6.62 -5.06 -3.24
N VAL A 14 5.82 -5.91 -3.91
CA VAL A 14 5.39 -7.20 -3.36
C VAL A 14 6.59 -8.12 -3.15
N ALA A 15 7.48 -8.26 -4.15
CA ALA A 15 8.67 -9.10 -4.04
C ALA A 15 9.58 -8.65 -2.89
N THR A 16 9.81 -7.34 -2.76
CA THR A 16 10.67 -6.77 -1.71
C THR A 16 10.04 -6.95 -0.33
N GLN A 17 8.72 -6.83 -0.21
CA GLN A 17 8.00 -7.07 1.05
C GLN A 17 8.20 -8.50 1.58
N TYR A 18 8.17 -9.50 0.70
CA TYR A 18 8.37 -10.91 1.09
C TYR A 18 9.85 -11.30 1.21
N ALA A 19 10.74 -10.64 0.48
CA ALA A 19 12.18 -10.80 0.58
C ALA A 19 12.82 -9.82 1.59
N TRP A 20 12.04 -9.25 2.51
CA TRP A 20 12.51 -8.17 3.37
C TRP A 20 13.57 -8.69 4.36
N PRO A 21 14.80 -8.15 4.33
CA PRO A 21 15.89 -8.69 5.12
C PRO A 21 15.67 -8.48 6.62
N GLU A 22 16.00 -9.48 7.42
CA GLU A 22 15.79 -9.46 8.88
C GLU A 22 16.53 -8.30 9.58
N TRP A 23 17.73 -7.96 9.12
CA TRP A 23 18.52 -6.84 9.67
C TRP A 23 17.88 -5.46 9.43
N LEU A 24 16.91 -5.37 8.52
CA LEU A 24 16.15 -4.14 8.23
C LEU A 24 14.75 -4.17 8.85
N GLN A 25 14.38 -5.25 9.55
CA GLN A 25 13.12 -5.32 10.27
C GLN A 25 13.23 -4.53 11.58
N LEU A 26 12.24 -3.68 11.85
CA LEU A 26 12.15 -2.97 13.12
C LEU A 26 11.15 -3.70 14.02
N GLY A 27 11.62 -4.23 15.15
CA GLY A 27 10.76 -4.97 16.10
C GLY A 27 10.19 -6.28 15.53
N GLY A 28 10.86 -6.89 14.55
CA GLY A 28 10.39 -8.08 13.83
C GLY A 28 9.27 -7.80 12.82
N ALA A 29 9.04 -6.54 12.48
CA ALA A 29 8.03 -6.13 11.51
C ALA A 29 8.67 -5.75 10.16
N ALA A 30 8.11 -6.30 9.08
CA ALA A 30 8.40 -5.90 7.71
C ALA A 30 7.34 -4.89 7.21
N PRO A 31 7.70 -3.93 6.32
CA PRO A 31 6.74 -2.98 5.75
C PRO A 31 5.76 -3.66 4.80
N LEU A 32 4.51 -3.19 4.79
CA LEU A 32 3.51 -3.53 3.77
C LEU A 32 3.67 -2.64 2.53
N LEU A 33 4.71 -2.93 1.74
CA LEU A 33 5.03 -2.17 0.53
C LEU A 33 3.98 -2.32 -0.57
N SER A 34 3.33 -3.47 -0.67
CA SER A 34 2.23 -3.69 -1.62
C SER A 34 1.11 -2.69 -1.38
N LEU A 35 0.76 -2.48 -0.11
CA LEU A 35 -0.28 -1.56 0.33
C LEU A 35 0.13 -0.10 0.10
N ALA A 36 1.38 0.26 0.41
CA ALA A 36 1.93 1.58 0.13
C ALA A 36 1.95 1.91 -1.38
N ALA A 37 2.28 0.94 -2.23
CA ALA A 37 2.25 1.10 -3.69
C ALA A 37 0.82 1.32 -4.20
N VAL A 38 -0.15 0.54 -3.72
CA VAL A 38 -1.57 0.67 -4.08
C VAL A 38 -2.12 2.05 -3.66
N LEU A 39 -1.84 2.48 -2.43
CA LEU A 39 -2.17 3.82 -1.94
C LEU A 39 -1.60 4.90 -2.88
N SER A 40 -0.33 4.76 -3.25
CA SER A 40 0.35 5.71 -4.09
C SER A 40 -0.27 5.80 -5.48
N ILE A 41 -0.58 4.65 -6.10
CA ILE A 41 -1.23 4.61 -7.42
C ILE A 41 -2.64 5.22 -7.34
N GLY A 42 -3.42 4.90 -6.31
CA GLY A 42 -4.74 5.48 -6.07
C GLY A 42 -4.68 6.99 -5.94
N LEU A 43 -3.86 7.52 -5.02
CA LEU A 43 -3.72 8.96 -4.79
C LEU A 43 -3.28 9.73 -6.04
N VAL A 44 -2.43 9.11 -6.88
CA VAL A 44 -1.86 9.78 -8.05
C VAL A 44 -2.78 9.70 -9.27
N ARG A 45 -3.49 8.58 -9.49
CA ARG A 45 -4.25 8.33 -10.74
C ARG A 45 -5.76 8.23 -10.57
N GLY A 46 -6.24 8.08 -9.34
CA GLY A 46 -7.65 8.07 -9.02
C GLY A 46 -8.21 6.67 -8.74
N PRO A 47 -9.53 6.57 -8.52
CA PRO A 47 -10.18 5.38 -7.94
C PRO A 47 -10.08 4.14 -8.83
N SER A 48 -10.25 4.29 -10.15
CA SER A 48 -10.17 3.15 -11.09
C SER A 48 -8.76 2.53 -11.13
N ALA A 49 -7.72 3.37 -11.20
CA ALA A 49 -6.33 2.91 -11.19
C ALA A 49 -5.96 2.28 -9.84
N GLY A 50 -6.43 2.86 -8.73
CA GLY A 50 -6.24 2.33 -7.38
C GLY A 50 -6.91 0.96 -7.19
N LEU A 51 -8.14 0.79 -7.69
CA LEU A 51 -8.86 -0.50 -7.64
C LEU A 51 -8.11 -1.60 -8.39
N VAL A 52 -7.68 -1.32 -9.62
CA VAL A 52 -6.92 -2.28 -10.45
C VAL A 52 -5.58 -2.62 -9.79
N ALA A 53 -4.85 -1.61 -9.30
CA ALA A 53 -3.62 -1.85 -8.55
C ALA A 53 -3.87 -2.68 -7.29
N GLY A 54 -4.95 -2.39 -6.55
CA GLY A 54 -5.35 -3.14 -5.37
C GLY A 54 -5.63 -4.61 -5.68
N PHE A 55 -6.35 -4.89 -6.77
CA PHE A 55 -6.59 -6.26 -7.23
C PHE A 55 -5.29 -7.01 -7.51
N PHE A 56 -4.38 -6.43 -8.31
CA PHE A 56 -3.12 -7.10 -8.65
C PHE A 56 -2.19 -7.24 -7.45
N ALA A 57 -2.13 -6.24 -6.56
CA ALA A 57 -1.34 -6.33 -5.34
C ALA A 57 -1.87 -7.43 -4.41
N ALA A 58 -3.19 -7.54 -4.25
CA ALA A 58 -3.81 -8.62 -3.51
C ALA A 58 -3.51 -9.98 -4.13
N TYR A 59 -3.68 -10.12 -5.45
CA TYR A 59 -3.43 -11.36 -6.16
C TYR A 59 -1.98 -11.83 -6.01
N LEU A 60 -1.02 -10.93 -6.25
CA LEU A 60 0.41 -11.25 -6.09
C LEU A 60 0.75 -11.56 -4.63
N SER A 61 0.26 -10.75 -3.69
CA SER A 61 0.55 -10.94 -2.27
C SER A 61 -0.04 -12.22 -1.72
N ALA A 62 -1.24 -12.60 -2.16
CA ALA A 62 -1.90 -13.81 -1.72
C ALA A 62 -1.40 -15.08 -2.44
N SER A 63 -0.75 -14.95 -3.60
CA SER A 63 -0.10 -16.07 -4.29
C SER A 63 1.21 -16.48 -3.63
N VAL A 64 1.89 -15.54 -2.95
CA VAL A 64 3.18 -15.76 -2.29
C VAL A 64 3.02 -15.91 -0.77
N GLY A 65 2.05 -15.22 -0.17
CA GLY A 65 1.83 -15.21 1.26
C GLY A 65 1.02 -16.39 1.78
N ALA A 66 1.19 -16.68 3.08
CA ALA A 66 0.39 -17.69 3.79
C ALA A 66 -0.97 -17.16 4.30
N LEU A 67 -1.29 -15.88 4.04
CA LEU A 67 -2.52 -15.25 4.52
C LEU A 67 -3.71 -15.58 3.60
N GLY A 68 -4.91 -15.64 4.18
CA GLY A 68 -6.13 -15.92 3.44
C GLY A 68 -6.38 -14.92 2.31
N MET A 69 -6.60 -15.44 1.09
CA MET A 69 -6.81 -14.63 -0.12
C MET A 69 -7.89 -13.55 0.07
N GLY A 70 -9.02 -13.90 0.68
CA GLY A 70 -10.16 -12.98 0.84
C GLY A 70 -9.80 -11.66 1.56
N GLY A 71 -9.02 -11.73 2.65
CA GLY A 71 -8.61 -10.54 3.40
C GLY A 71 -7.70 -9.61 2.60
N GLN A 72 -6.78 -10.18 1.82
CA GLN A 72 -5.88 -9.43 0.95
C GLN A 72 -6.64 -8.67 -0.14
N PHE A 73 -7.62 -9.32 -0.77
CA PHE A 73 -8.46 -8.69 -1.80
C PHE A 73 -9.29 -7.54 -1.25
N ILE A 74 -10.01 -7.76 -0.13
CA ILE A 74 -10.86 -6.73 0.48
C ILE A 74 -10.04 -5.49 0.85
N THR A 75 -8.89 -5.71 1.49
CA THR A 75 -8.03 -4.64 2.00
C THR A 75 -7.41 -3.85 0.85
N HIS A 76 -6.68 -4.50 -0.06
CA HIS A 76 -5.94 -3.78 -1.10
C HIS A 76 -6.87 -3.11 -2.12
N ILE A 77 -7.97 -3.77 -2.52
CA ILE A 77 -8.97 -3.14 -3.40
C ILE A 77 -9.63 -1.95 -2.71
N GLY A 78 -10.10 -2.13 -1.48
CA GLY A 78 -10.77 -1.08 -0.72
C GLY A 78 -9.87 0.12 -0.48
N ILE A 79 -8.63 -0.11 -0.05
CA ILE A 79 -7.63 0.94 0.18
C ILE A 79 -7.30 1.67 -1.12
N GLY A 80 -7.05 0.94 -2.21
CA GLY A 80 -6.75 1.55 -3.51
C GLY A 80 -7.89 2.43 -4.03
N LEU A 81 -9.13 1.96 -3.89
CA LEU A 81 -10.33 2.70 -4.27
C LEU A 81 -10.48 3.98 -3.42
N LEU A 82 -10.42 3.85 -2.09
CA LEU A 82 -10.55 4.97 -1.15
C LEU A 82 -9.47 6.02 -1.40
N ALA A 83 -8.22 5.58 -1.55
CA ALA A 83 -7.08 6.45 -1.86
C ALA A 83 -7.32 7.26 -3.15
N GLY A 84 -7.91 6.62 -4.15
CA GLY A 84 -8.24 7.28 -5.41
C GLY A 84 -9.33 8.33 -5.31
N PHE A 85 -10.32 8.15 -4.42
CA PHE A 85 -11.32 9.19 -4.15
C PHE A 85 -10.70 10.44 -3.50
N PHE A 86 -9.63 10.29 -2.72
CA PHE A 86 -8.92 11.42 -2.11
C PHE A 86 -8.00 12.17 -3.09
N ARG A 87 -7.87 11.73 -4.36
CA ARG A 87 -7.05 12.39 -5.38
C ARG A 87 -7.51 13.82 -5.69
N SER A 88 -8.83 14.08 -5.70
CA SER A 88 -9.39 15.38 -6.11
C SER A 88 -9.42 16.44 -4.99
N GLY A 89 -9.09 16.07 -3.75
CA GLY A 89 -9.03 17.02 -2.62
C GLY A 89 -7.66 17.69 -2.45
N LEU A 90 -7.57 18.63 -1.50
CA LEU A 90 -6.36 19.31 -0.97
C LEU A 90 -5.21 18.37 -0.51
N PHE A 91 -5.39 17.06 -0.69
CA PHE A 91 -4.62 15.98 -0.10
C PHE A 91 -3.71 15.23 -1.10
N SER A 92 -3.93 15.37 -2.41
CA SER A 92 -3.20 14.59 -3.45
C SER A 92 -1.70 14.88 -3.53
N THR A 93 -1.25 16.06 -3.09
CA THR A 93 0.15 16.51 -3.24
C THR A 93 1.00 16.31 -1.98
N ARG A 94 0.38 16.07 -0.82
CA ARG A 94 1.08 16.07 0.47
C ARG A 94 1.51 14.65 0.85
N ILE A 95 2.82 14.45 1.00
CA ILE A 95 3.40 13.20 1.50
C ILE A 95 2.77 12.82 2.86
N THR A 96 2.43 13.80 3.69
CA THR A 96 1.74 13.61 4.97
C THR A 96 0.45 12.79 4.83
N VAL A 97 -0.31 12.98 3.75
CA VAL A 97 -1.55 12.23 3.52
C VAL A 97 -1.24 10.78 3.20
N ALA A 98 -0.22 10.52 2.37
CA ALA A 98 0.20 9.16 2.08
C ALA A 98 0.67 8.43 3.36
N ILE A 99 1.41 9.10 4.24
CA ILE A 99 1.84 8.56 5.53
C ILE A 99 0.64 8.22 6.42
N ILE A 100 -0.29 9.17 6.62
CA ILE A 100 -1.47 8.97 7.48
C ILE A 100 -2.37 7.87 6.89
N ALA A 101 -2.59 7.88 5.57
CA ALA A 101 -3.38 6.87 4.90
C ALA A 101 -2.74 5.48 5.01
N ALA A 102 -1.41 5.38 4.93
CA ALA A 102 -0.69 4.11 5.15
C ALA A 102 -0.81 3.60 6.58
N LEU A 103 -0.75 4.47 7.59
CA LEU A 103 -0.99 4.09 8.99
C LEU A 103 -2.40 3.51 9.16
N ILE A 104 -3.42 4.25 8.74
CA ILE A 104 -4.83 3.84 8.85
C ILE A 104 -5.07 2.54 8.07
N ALA A 105 -4.56 2.45 6.85
CA ALA A 105 -4.72 1.29 5.98
C ALA A 105 -4.05 0.04 6.56
N THR A 106 -2.89 0.17 7.19
CA THR A 106 -2.20 -0.95 7.86
C THR A 106 -3.02 -1.46 9.05
N ILE A 107 -3.55 -0.53 9.87
CA ILE A 107 -4.41 -0.88 11.01
C ILE A 107 -5.71 -1.54 10.52
N ALA A 108 -6.37 -0.96 9.52
CA ALA A 108 -7.58 -1.52 8.92
C ALA A 108 -7.35 -2.93 8.36
N THR A 109 -6.21 -3.14 7.69
CA THR A 109 -5.81 -4.46 7.18
C THR A 109 -5.62 -5.46 8.31
N SER A 110 -4.98 -5.04 9.41
CA SER A 110 -4.80 -5.90 10.57
C SER A 110 -6.13 -6.24 11.26
N LEU A 111 -7.06 -5.28 11.37
CA LEU A 111 -8.40 -5.51 11.93
C LEU A 111 -9.25 -6.44 11.07
N ILE A 112 -9.18 -6.31 9.75
CA ILE A 112 -9.87 -7.23 8.84
C ILE A 112 -9.29 -8.64 9.00
N ASN A 113 -7.97 -8.77 9.06
CA ASN A 113 -7.32 -10.05 9.29
C ASN A 113 -7.61 -10.64 10.67
N LEU A 114 -7.80 -9.81 11.70
CA LEU A 114 -8.23 -10.25 13.04
C LEU A 114 -9.57 -10.98 12.99
N ILE A 115 -10.51 -10.49 12.17
CA ILE A 115 -11.85 -11.10 12.01
C ILE A 115 -11.76 -12.39 11.19
N LEU A 116 -10.95 -12.39 10.12
CA LEU A 116 -10.87 -13.51 9.18
C LEU A 116 -9.97 -14.66 9.65
N ALA A 117 -8.91 -14.34 10.39
CA ALA A 117 -7.91 -15.28 10.90
C ALA A 117 -7.44 -14.81 12.29
N PRO A 118 -8.21 -15.11 13.36
CA PRO A 118 -7.88 -14.69 14.71
C PRO A 118 -6.48 -15.16 15.12
N PRO A 119 -5.61 -14.25 15.60
CA PRO A 119 -4.27 -14.60 16.03
C PRO A 119 -4.34 -15.40 17.35
N PRO A 120 -3.40 -16.34 17.56
CA PRO A 120 -3.34 -17.13 18.79
C PRO A 120 -3.02 -16.29 20.03
N GLU A 121 -2.31 -15.17 19.84
CA GLU A 121 -1.88 -14.27 20.92
C GLU A 121 -2.17 -12.80 20.56
N VAL A 122 -3.07 -12.17 21.29
CA VAL A 122 -3.54 -10.80 21.01
C VAL A 122 -2.44 -9.76 21.26
N PHE A 123 -1.63 -9.93 22.31
CA PHE A 123 -0.63 -8.94 22.70
C PHE A 123 0.54 -8.87 21.69
N SER A 124 1.01 -10.02 21.20
CA SER A 124 2.04 -10.08 20.17
C SER A 124 1.53 -9.54 18.83
N TRP A 125 0.28 -9.86 18.46
CA TRP A 125 -0.39 -9.27 17.30
C TRP A 125 -0.50 -7.74 17.38
N LEU A 126 -0.87 -7.17 18.54
CA LEU A 126 -0.99 -5.73 18.72
C LEU A 126 0.38 -5.04 18.58
N ARG A 127 1.42 -5.57 19.22
CA ARG A 127 2.79 -5.07 19.11
C ARG A 127 3.27 -5.12 17.65
N LEU A 128 3.08 -6.24 16.97
CA LEU A 128 3.46 -6.42 15.57
C LEU A 128 2.72 -5.42 14.69
N THR A 129 1.39 -5.29 14.84
CA THR A 129 0.57 -4.34 14.09
C THR A 129 1.05 -2.91 14.27
N ALA A 130 1.35 -2.50 15.50
CA ALA A 130 1.86 -1.16 15.79
C ALA A 130 3.19 -0.92 15.08
N MET A 131 4.14 -1.85 15.18
CA MET A 131 5.44 -1.75 14.50
C MET A 131 5.28 -1.75 12.98
N THR A 132 4.53 -2.70 12.41
CA THR A 132 4.26 -2.78 10.97
C THR A 132 3.63 -1.49 10.45
N SER A 133 2.72 -0.87 11.19
CA SER A 133 2.10 0.40 10.80
C SER A 133 3.12 1.53 10.69
N ILE A 134 4.01 1.67 11.68
CA ILE A 134 5.04 2.71 11.73
C ILE A 134 6.06 2.49 10.61
N VAL A 135 6.54 1.24 10.45
CA VAL A 135 7.52 0.89 9.42
C VAL A 135 6.92 1.10 8.01
N THR A 136 5.68 0.69 7.80
CA THR A 136 4.97 0.91 6.53
C THR A 136 4.80 2.40 6.25
N ALA A 137 4.42 3.19 7.24
CA ALA A 137 4.26 4.63 7.09
C ALA A 137 5.58 5.32 6.70
N LEU A 138 6.70 4.92 7.34
CA LEU A 138 8.03 5.42 7.02
C LEU A 138 8.44 5.07 5.58
N TRP A 139 8.25 3.82 5.17
CA TRP A 139 8.57 3.35 3.82
C TRP A 139 7.59 3.84 2.75
N THR A 140 6.41 4.31 3.14
CA THR A 140 5.47 4.94 2.21
C THR A 140 6.03 6.24 1.65
N ILE A 141 6.90 6.96 2.38
CA ILE A 141 7.53 8.21 1.91
C ILE A 141 8.31 8.00 0.60
N PRO A 142 9.35 7.13 0.55
CA PRO A 142 10.09 6.89 -0.68
C PRO A 142 9.22 6.25 -1.76
N VAL A 143 8.35 5.30 -1.40
CA VAL A 143 7.46 4.64 -2.37
C VAL A 143 6.56 5.66 -3.08
N PHE A 144 5.86 6.49 -2.31
CA PHE A 144 5.01 7.54 -2.85
C PHE A 144 5.80 8.57 -3.66
N ALA A 145 6.99 8.96 -3.21
CA ALA A 145 7.84 9.89 -3.94
C ALA A 145 8.22 9.35 -5.32
N VAL A 146 8.57 8.06 -5.44
CA VAL A 146 8.89 7.39 -6.71
C VAL A 146 7.68 7.35 -7.63
N PHE A 147 6.53 6.88 -7.16
CA PHE A 147 5.30 6.83 -7.97
C PHE A 147 4.88 8.21 -8.47
N ARG A 148 4.97 9.23 -7.60
CA ARG A 148 4.67 10.62 -7.96
C ARG A 148 5.66 11.19 -8.97
N ALA A 149 6.96 10.93 -8.82
CA ALA A 149 7.97 11.40 -9.76
C ALA A 149 7.76 10.80 -11.16
N ILE A 150 7.44 9.51 -11.23
CA ILE A 150 7.13 8.82 -12.48
C ILE A 150 5.85 9.38 -13.10
N ALA A 151 4.82 9.63 -12.31
CA ALA A 151 3.57 10.18 -12.82
C ALA A 151 3.75 11.57 -13.42
N ARG A 152 4.50 12.46 -12.75
CA ARG A 152 4.84 13.78 -13.29
C ARG A 152 5.62 13.71 -14.61
N ARG A 153 6.45 12.68 -14.79
CA ARG A 153 7.26 12.50 -16.01
C ARG A 153 6.44 11.99 -17.19
N PHE A 154 5.42 11.17 -16.96
CA PHE A 154 4.63 10.51 -18.01
C PHE A 154 3.22 11.08 -18.20
N SER A 155 2.80 11.96 -17.32
CA SER A 155 1.64 12.82 -17.46
C SER A 155 2.07 14.22 -17.05
N PRO A 156 2.81 14.94 -17.91
CA PRO A 156 2.87 16.39 -17.76
C PRO A 156 1.41 16.87 -17.84
N ASP A 157 1.01 17.73 -16.92
CA ASP A 157 -0.30 18.34 -16.92
C ASP A 157 -0.64 18.75 -18.37
N THR A 158 -1.62 18.08 -18.99
CA THR A 158 -2.39 18.71 -20.05
C THR A 158 -3.06 19.87 -19.35
N GLY A 159 -2.39 21.02 -19.38
CA GLY A 159 -2.96 22.27 -18.93
C GLY A 159 -4.28 22.44 -19.63
N GLU A 160 -5.35 22.48 -18.86
CA GLU A 160 -6.58 23.12 -19.29
C GLU A 160 -6.88 24.20 -18.26
N TYR A 161 -6.92 25.40 -18.83
CA TYR A 161 -7.23 26.68 -18.23
C TYR A 161 -8.61 26.70 -17.57
#